data_AF-A0A8C5JB67-F1
#
_entry.id   AF-A0A8C5JB67-F1
#
_cell.length_a   1.000
_cell.length_b   1.000
_cell.length_c   1.000
_cell.angle_alpha   90.00
_cell.angle_beta   90.00
_cell.angle_gamma   90.00
#
_symmetry.space_group_name_H-M   'P 1'
#
loop_
_entity.id
_entity.type
_entity.pdbx_description
1 polymer ?
#
loop_
_entity_poly.entity_id
_entity_poly.type
_entity_poly.pdbx_seq_one_letter_code
_entity_poly.pdbx_strand_id
1 'polypeptide(L)'
;MWADGDHRRLPGDAGQLPHSRPRHRGARTMIPLLLLLLPAAHGIVELGTKPALTQDHLEGVTTATTFVLEQPRCIFGNFSNAVIWLVVALDKDASAFNNSAEPGTPETAFQSFPDTVSAYMTLNATLASYPCPKPAGDITVLRVGSETSCATDVSRPTCNGPLPGPGPYRVKFLALEGSVPVAETAWSAPITLRTAKPLNTISTAGSGHSAGMIAITAILSILLAILLAALVAMLFSCGSDSCGSSTFSKPESVSVQRYNTHHVYDQAAARL
;
A
#
# COMPACT_ATOMS: atom_id res chain seq x y z
N MET A 1 18.71 -108.53 6.36
CA MET A 1 17.54 -109.43 6.54
C MET A 1 16.34 -108.64 6.01
N TRP A 2 15.98 -108.81 4.73
CA TRP A 2 14.92 -109.72 4.23
C TRP A 2 13.57 -109.36 4.90
N ALA A 3 12.49 -108.96 4.23
CA ALA A 3 11.88 -109.38 2.96
C ALA A 3 11.35 -108.15 2.18
N ASP A 4 11.45 -108.06 0.85
CA ASP A 4 10.87 -108.85 -0.26
C ASP A 4 9.35 -108.69 -0.44
N GLY A 5 8.96 -108.39 -1.68
CA GLY A 5 7.60 -108.02 -2.08
C GLY A 5 7.55 -107.47 -3.52
N ASP A 6 7.96 -108.32 -4.47
CA ASP A 6 7.95 -108.18 -5.92
C ASP A 6 6.53 -107.96 -6.51
N HIS A 7 6.39 -107.19 -7.60
CA HIS A 7 5.53 -107.56 -8.74
C HIS A 7 5.81 -106.73 -10.02
N ARG A 8 5.78 -107.46 -11.13
CA ARG A 8 6.26 -107.15 -12.49
C ARG A 8 5.24 -106.46 -13.42
N ARG A 9 5.80 -105.69 -14.38
CA ARG A 9 5.47 -105.49 -15.82
C ARG A 9 4.01 -105.35 -16.34
N LEU A 10 3.73 -104.18 -16.95
CA LEU A 10 3.28 -103.82 -18.35
C LEU A 10 2.33 -104.76 -19.16
N PRO A 11 1.71 -104.32 -20.29
CA PRO A 11 1.02 -103.06 -20.65
C PRO A 11 -0.33 -103.30 -21.44
N GLY A 12 -1.04 -102.22 -21.81
CA GLY A 12 -2.11 -102.19 -22.84
C GLY A 12 -3.44 -101.65 -22.30
N ASP A 13 -4.32 -101.00 -23.05
CA ASP A 13 -4.34 -100.44 -24.40
C ASP A 13 -5.53 -99.45 -24.46
N ALA A 14 -5.51 -98.54 -25.44
CA ALA A 14 -6.65 -97.84 -26.06
C ALA A 14 -7.63 -97.00 -25.22
N GLY A 15 -7.56 -95.68 -25.42
CA GLY A 15 -8.61 -94.71 -25.10
C GLY A 15 -8.38 -93.39 -25.83
N GLN A 16 -9.02 -93.24 -26.99
CA GLN A 16 -8.82 -92.20 -28.01
C GLN A 16 -9.78 -91.00 -27.82
N LEU A 17 -9.25 -89.77 -28.02
CA LEU A 17 -9.89 -88.46 -28.36
C LEU A 17 -10.69 -87.67 -27.29
N PRO A 18 -10.86 -86.33 -27.43
CA PRO A 18 -10.25 -85.39 -28.39
C PRO A 18 -9.61 -84.12 -27.77
N HIS A 19 -8.79 -83.49 -28.62
CA HIS A 19 -8.31 -82.11 -28.51
C HIS A 19 -9.42 -81.10 -28.21
N SER A 20 -9.14 -80.18 -27.30
CA SER A 20 -9.79 -78.86 -27.26
C SER A 20 -8.77 -77.82 -26.82
N ARG A 21 -8.23 -77.09 -27.80
CA ARG A 21 -7.49 -75.84 -27.60
C ARG A 21 -8.47 -74.79 -27.08
N PRO A 22 -8.18 -74.05 -25.99
CA PRO A 22 -8.86 -72.80 -25.75
C PRO A 22 -8.30 -71.77 -26.74
N ARG A 23 -9.16 -71.34 -27.67
CA ARG A 23 -8.94 -70.16 -28.50
C ARG A 23 -8.77 -68.95 -27.57
N HIS A 24 -7.59 -68.33 -27.57
CA HIS A 24 -7.43 -66.92 -27.19
C HIS A 24 -8.37 -66.08 -28.06
N ARG A 25 -9.47 -65.60 -27.50
CA ARG A 25 -10.39 -64.67 -28.16
C ARG A 25 -10.90 -63.70 -27.10
N GLY A 26 -10.42 -62.46 -27.15
CA GLY A 26 -10.95 -61.37 -26.33
C GLY A 26 -9.90 -60.47 -25.68
N ALA A 27 -8.91 -59.98 -26.43
CA ALA A 27 -8.01 -58.93 -25.94
C ALA A 27 -7.84 -57.84 -27.01
N ARG A 28 -8.96 -57.37 -27.59
CA ARG A 28 -8.96 -56.25 -28.54
C ARG A 28 -10.31 -55.54 -28.49
N THR A 29 -10.53 -54.69 -27.48
CA THR A 29 -11.44 -53.51 -27.49
C THR A 29 -11.55 -52.84 -26.10
N MET A 30 -10.47 -52.75 -25.32
CA MET A 30 -10.45 -51.98 -24.05
C MET A 30 -9.32 -50.94 -24.04
N ILE A 31 -9.04 -50.34 -25.20
CA ILE A 31 -8.05 -49.25 -25.35
C ILE A 31 -8.71 -47.90 -25.74
N PRO A 32 -9.91 -47.79 -26.37
CA PRO A 32 -10.41 -46.46 -26.73
C PRO A 32 -11.08 -45.73 -25.55
N LEU A 33 -11.46 -46.42 -24.47
CA LEU A 33 -12.13 -45.79 -23.31
C LEU A 33 -11.16 -45.24 -22.26
N LEU A 34 -9.92 -45.72 -22.22
CA LEU A 34 -8.91 -45.25 -21.25
C LEU A 34 -8.34 -43.87 -21.64
N LEU A 35 -8.46 -43.48 -22.91
CA LEU A 35 -8.02 -42.17 -23.42
C LEU A 35 -8.98 -41.02 -23.05
N LEU A 36 -10.21 -41.31 -22.62
CA LEU A 36 -11.20 -40.32 -22.17
C LEU A 36 -11.02 -39.89 -20.71
N LEU A 37 -10.10 -40.52 -19.97
CA LEU A 37 -9.78 -40.22 -18.58
C LEU A 37 -8.46 -39.46 -18.41
N LEU A 38 -7.78 -39.10 -19.52
CA LEU A 38 -6.65 -38.17 -19.43
C LEU A 38 -7.24 -36.78 -19.15
N PRO A 39 -6.98 -36.17 -17.99
CA PRO A 39 -7.21 -34.74 -17.86
C PRO A 39 -6.41 -34.09 -18.98
N ALA A 40 -7.10 -33.27 -19.80
CA ALA A 40 -6.40 -32.42 -20.73
C ALA A 40 -5.47 -31.54 -19.88
N ALA A 41 -4.18 -31.87 -19.89
CA ALA A 41 -3.14 -31.10 -19.25
C ALA A 41 -3.02 -29.80 -20.05
N HIS A 42 -3.87 -28.83 -19.72
CA HIS A 42 -3.73 -27.48 -20.21
C HIS A 42 -2.50 -26.92 -19.50
N GLY A 43 -1.37 -26.87 -20.22
CA GLY A 43 -0.17 -26.23 -19.72
C GLY A 43 -0.42 -24.74 -19.47
N ILE A 44 0.32 -24.17 -18.53
CA ILE A 44 0.29 -22.73 -18.26
C ILE A 44 0.83 -21.99 -19.49
N VAL A 45 0.12 -20.95 -19.95
CA VAL A 45 0.58 -20.11 -21.07
C VAL A 45 1.58 -19.06 -20.57
N GLU A 46 2.81 -19.07 -21.09
CA GLU A 46 3.80 -18.03 -20.82
C GLU A 46 3.62 -16.83 -21.76
N LEU A 47 3.33 -15.65 -21.21
CA LEU A 47 3.02 -14.43 -21.97
C LEU A 47 4.25 -13.67 -22.47
N GLY A 48 5.47 -14.10 -22.12
CA GLY A 48 6.75 -13.49 -22.55
C GLY A 48 7.05 -12.07 -22.03
N THR A 49 6.04 -11.34 -21.57
CA THR A 49 6.19 -10.01 -20.94
C THR A 49 6.73 -10.11 -19.52
N LYS A 50 7.35 -9.03 -19.03
CA LYS A 50 7.88 -8.92 -17.67
C LYS A 50 7.24 -7.72 -16.97
N PRO A 51 6.74 -7.86 -15.72
CA PRO A 51 6.40 -6.70 -14.93
C PRO A 51 7.62 -5.79 -14.77
N ALA A 52 7.39 -4.50 -14.74
CA ALA A 52 8.44 -3.51 -14.55
C ALA A 52 7.94 -2.40 -13.62
N LEU A 53 8.89 -1.72 -12.98
CA LEU A 53 8.59 -0.47 -12.28
C LEU A 53 7.98 0.52 -13.25
N THR A 54 7.07 1.37 -12.74
CA THR A 54 6.42 2.36 -13.59
C THR A 54 7.43 3.34 -14.20
N GLN A 55 7.15 3.75 -15.43
CA GLN A 55 7.89 4.81 -16.13
C GLN A 55 7.30 6.20 -15.86
N ASP A 56 6.14 6.28 -15.20
CA ASP A 56 5.55 7.55 -14.79
C ASP A 56 6.50 8.26 -13.78
N HIS A 57 6.67 9.58 -13.92
CA HIS A 57 7.56 10.38 -13.07
C HIS A 57 6.98 10.56 -11.66
N LEU A 58 7.16 9.55 -10.80
CA LEU A 58 6.69 9.56 -9.41
C LEU A 58 7.88 9.58 -8.45
N GLU A 59 7.88 10.46 -7.44
CA GLU A 59 8.95 10.46 -6.42
C GLU A 59 8.96 9.16 -5.60
N GLY A 60 7.78 8.56 -5.43
CA GLY A 60 7.53 7.35 -4.65
C GLY A 60 7.45 6.05 -5.45
N VAL A 61 8.20 5.91 -6.56
CA VAL A 61 8.28 4.64 -7.33
C VAL A 61 8.80 3.50 -6.44
N THR A 62 9.79 3.77 -5.60
CA THR A 62 10.26 2.86 -4.56
C THR A 62 10.39 3.62 -3.24
N THR A 63 9.84 3.06 -2.16
CA THR A 63 9.99 3.55 -0.79
C THR A 63 10.76 2.53 0.03
N ALA A 64 10.75 2.63 1.37
CA ALA A 64 11.33 1.61 2.24
C ALA A 64 10.54 0.31 2.30
N THR A 65 9.24 0.34 1.98
CA THR A 65 8.32 -0.79 2.15
C THR A 65 7.38 -0.99 0.96
N THR A 66 7.49 -0.17 -0.10
CA THR A 66 6.61 -0.25 -1.28
C THR A 66 7.38 -0.04 -2.56
N PHE A 67 6.88 -0.59 -3.65
CA PHE A 67 7.27 -0.19 -4.99
C PHE A 67 6.06 -0.10 -5.92
N VAL A 68 6.23 0.53 -7.08
CA VAL A 68 5.16 0.85 -8.01
C VAL A 68 5.46 0.22 -9.37
N LEU A 69 4.57 -0.65 -9.83
CA LEU A 69 4.65 -1.33 -11.12
C LEU A 69 3.76 -0.64 -12.16
N GLU A 70 4.10 -0.83 -13.43
CA GLU A 70 3.11 -0.73 -14.50
C GLU A 70 1.99 -1.75 -14.28
N GLN A 71 0.76 -1.35 -14.60
CA GLN A 71 -0.40 -2.25 -14.52
C GLN A 71 -0.36 -3.28 -15.66
N PRO A 72 -0.83 -4.53 -15.45
CA PRO A 72 -0.80 -5.59 -16.46
C PRO A 72 -1.92 -5.43 -17.52
N ARG A 73 -1.98 -4.25 -18.14
CA ARG A 73 -2.98 -3.93 -19.18
C ARG A 73 -2.64 -4.68 -20.47
N CYS A 74 -3.69 -5.08 -21.21
CA CYS A 74 -3.60 -5.64 -22.56
C CYS A 74 -2.81 -6.95 -22.71
N ILE A 75 -2.46 -7.66 -21.62
CA ILE A 75 -1.69 -8.91 -21.69
C ILE A 75 -2.51 -10.17 -21.39
N PHE A 76 -3.61 -10.05 -20.65
CA PHE A 76 -4.47 -11.17 -20.24
C PHE A 76 -5.77 -11.28 -21.05
N GLY A 77 -5.88 -10.65 -22.23
CA GLY A 77 -7.14 -10.51 -22.96
C GLY A 77 -7.86 -11.83 -23.30
N ASN A 78 -7.11 -12.93 -23.46
CA ASN A 78 -7.66 -14.26 -23.75
C ASN A 78 -8.08 -15.06 -22.49
N PHE A 79 -7.92 -14.49 -21.29
CA PHE A 79 -8.15 -15.16 -20.00
C PHE A 79 -9.26 -14.45 -19.20
N SER A 80 -10.41 -14.20 -19.84
CA SER A 80 -11.52 -13.40 -19.30
C SER A 80 -12.10 -13.89 -17.98
N ASN A 81 -12.03 -15.19 -17.73
CA ASN A 81 -12.56 -15.83 -16.53
C ASN A 81 -11.53 -15.94 -15.40
N ALA A 82 -10.27 -15.59 -15.67
CA ALA A 82 -9.20 -15.75 -14.72
C ALA A 82 -9.10 -14.56 -13.76
N VAL A 83 -8.69 -14.87 -12.53
CA VAL A 83 -8.24 -13.90 -11.54
C VAL A 83 -6.73 -13.73 -11.68
N ILE A 84 -6.30 -12.48 -11.82
CA ILE A 84 -4.90 -12.07 -11.94
C ILE A 84 -4.36 -11.83 -10.54
N TRP A 85 -3.38 -12.63 -10.15
CA TRP A 85 -2.62 -12.52 -8.92
C TRP A 85 -1.24 -11.95 -9.19
N LEU A 86 -0.70 -11.18 -8.25
CA LEU A 86 0.71 -10.82 -8.22
C LEU A 86 1.43 -11.75 -7.26
N VAL A 87 2.43 -12.46 -7.77
CA VAL A 87 3.38 -13.20 -6.94
C VAL A 87 4.52 -12.27 -6.60
N VAL A 88 4.86 -12.16 -5.31
CA VAL A 88 5.99 -11.39 -4.81
C VAL A 88 6.94 -12.32 -4.06
N ALA A 89 8.18 -12.38 -4.50
CA ALA A 89 9.22 -13.25 -3.96
C ALA A 89 10.50 -12.47 -3.71
N LEU A 90 11.39 -13.00 -2.87
CA LEU A 90 12.79 -12.56 -2.89
C LEU A 90 13.47 -13.05 -4.17
N ASP A 91 14.45 -12.28 -4.67
CA ASP A 91 15.20 -12.62 -5.90
C ASP A 91 15.79 -14.04 -5.85
N LYS A 92 16.38 -14.42 -4.71
CA LYS A 92 16.97 -15.73 -4.46
C LYS A 92 15.97 -16.90 -4.50
N ASP A 93 14.68 -16.60 -4.30
CA ASP A 93 13.61 -17.55 -4.06
C ASP A 93 12.64 -17.67 -5.26
N ALA A 94 12.67 -16.70 -6.18
CA ALA A 94 11.73 -16.59 -7.29
C ALA A 94 11.70 -17.83 -8.20
N SER A 95 12.84 -18.48 -8.44
CA SER A 95 12.90 -19.69 -9.28
C SER A 95 12.32 -20.94 -8.61
N ALA A 96 12.17 -20.95 -7.29
CA ALA A 96 11.64 -22.07 -6.53
C ALA A 96 10.12 -22.01 -6.34
N PHE A 97 9.47 -20.93 -6.80
CA PHE A 97 8.04 -20.74 -6.65
C PHE A 97 7.23 -21.77 -7.45
N ASN A 98 6.26 -22.39 -6.79
CA ASN A 98 5.32 -23.32 -7.43
C ASN A 98 4.07 -22.59 -7.93
N ASN A 99 3.83 -22.59 -9.25
CA ASN A 99 2.66 -21.95 -9.85
C ASN A 99 1.33 -22.62 -9.51
N SER A 100 1.36 -23.86 -9.03
CA SER A 100 0.17 -24.56 -8.55
C SER A 100 -0.20 -24.21 -7.11
N ALA A 101 0.59 -23.36 -6.44
CA ALA A 101 0.28 -22.91 -5.09
C ALA A 101 -0.98 -22.04 -5.09
N GLU A 102 -1.88 -22.30 -4.14
CA GLU A 102 -3.14 -21.58 -4.04
C GLU A 102 -2.98 -20.26 -3.27
N PRO A 103 -3.56 -19.13 -3.75
CA PRO A 103 -3.50 -17.85 -3.04
C PRO A 103 -4.14 -17.92 -1.66
N GLY A 104 -3.49 -17.32 -0.67
CA GLY A 104 -4.05 -17.19 0.68
C GLY A 104 -3.93 -18.44 1.55
N THR A 105 -3.22 -19.47 1.06
CA THR A 105 -2.82 -20.61 1.88
C THR A 105 -1.59 -20.28 2.72
N PRO A 106 -1.26 -21.08 3.75
CA PRO A 106 -0.04 -20.87 4.53
C PRO A 106 1.25 -20.83 3.71
N GLU A 107 1.28 -21.42 2.52
CA GLU A 107 2.43 -21.42 1.60
C GLU A 107 2.60 -20.11 0.81
N THR A 108 1.53 -19.29 0.71
CA THR A 108 1.51 -18.06 -0.09
C THR A 108 0.99 -16.84 0.69
N ALA A 109 0.88 -16.96 2.02
CA ALA A 109 0.38 -15.91 2.89
C ALA A 109 1.42 -14.81 3.14
N PHE A 110 0.99 -13.55 3.09
CA PHE A 110 1.84 -12.38 3.33
C PHE A 110 2.47 -12.40 4.73
N GLN A 111 1.72 -12.80 5.77
CA GLN A 111 2.18 -12.72 7.16
C GLN A 111 3.36 -13.66 7.47
N SER A 112 3.58 -14.67 6.62
CA SER A 112 4.69 -15.60 6.74
C SER A 112 5.90 -15.20 5.88
N PHE A 113 5.77 -14.16 5.05
CA PHE A 113 6.81 -13.70 4.14
C PHE A 113 7.71 -12.65 4.82
N PRO A 114 9.05 -12.77 4.72
CA PRO A 114 9.83 -13.74 3.96
C PRO A 114 10.38 -14.87 4.86
N ASP A 115 9.89 -14.99 6.08
CA ASP A 115 10.52 -15.77 7.14
C ASP A 115 10.36 -17.28 6.92
N THR A 116 9.12 -17.73 6.74
CA THR A 116 8.80 -19.16 6.55
C THR A 116 8.32 -19.50 5.16
N VAL A 117 7.91 -18.50 4.36
CA VAL A 117 7.57 -18.69 2.95
C VAL A 117 8.45 -17.86 2.03
N SER A 118 8.72 -18.42 0.86
CA SER A 118 9.64 -17.89 -0.14
C SER A 118 9.00 -16.84 -1.05
N ALA A 119 7.66 -16.83 -1.10
CA ALA A 119 6.86 -15.87 -1.84
C ALA A 119 5.45 -15.76 -1.26
N TYR A 120 4.75 -14.67 -1.55
CA TYR A 120 3.32 -14.52 -1.25
C TYR A 120 2.54 -14.08 -2.49
N MET A 121 1.22 -14.28 -2.46
CA MET A 121 0.32 -13.87 -3.53
C MET A 121 -0.64 -12.76 -3.07
N THR A 122 -0.88 -11.77 -3.93
CA THR A 122 -1.76 -10.63 -3.62
C THR A 122 -2.49 -10.06 -4.84
N LEU A 123 -3.24 -8.98 -4.63
CA LEU A 123 -3.94 -8.12 -5.60
C LEU A 123 -5.21 -8.63 -6.28
N ASN A 124 -5.56 -9.93 -6.21
CA ASN A 124 -6.85 -10.53 -6.62
C ASN A 124 -7.65 -9.66 -7.63
N ALA A 125 -7.09 -9.49 -8.83
CA ALA A 125 -7.59 -8.52 -9.80
C ALA A 125 -8.29 -9.23 -10.95
N THR A 126 -9.25 -8.56 -11.57
CA THR A 126 -9.87 -9.04 -12.82
C THR A 126 -9.38 -8.19 -13.99
N LEU A 127 -9.65 -8.62 -15.22
CA LEU A 127 -9.37 -7.80 -16.42
C LEU A 127 -10.02 -6.41 -16.36
N ALA A 128 -11.20 -6.30 -15.74
CA ALA A 128 -11.89 -5.02 -15.58
C ALA A 128 -11.15 -4.05 -14.65
N SER A 129 -10.28 -4.55 -13.76
CA SER A 129 -9.43 -3.72 -12.90
C SER A 129 -8.36 -2.95 -13.70
N TYR A 130 -8.01 -3.43 -14.91
CA TYR A 130 -7.00 -2.83 -15.77
C TYR A 130 -7.49 -2.68 -17.22
N PRO A 131 -8.43 -1.74 -17.49
CA PRO A 131 -8.97 -1.53 -18.83
C PRO A 131 -7.88 -1.33 -19.90
N CYS A 132 -8.11 -1.77 -21.12
CA CYS A 132 -7.19 -1.58 -22.25
C CYS A 132 -7.89 -0.77 -23.35
N PRO A 133 -7.30 0.34 -23.85
CA PRO A 133 -5.97 0.89 -23.54
C PRO A 133 -5.92 1.68 -22.21
N LYS A 134 -4.70 2.07 -21.77
CA LYS A 134 -4.49 3.03 -20.67
C LYS A 134 -5.25 4.34 -20.98
N PRO A 135 -6.09 4.85 -20.07
CA PRO A 135 -6.74 6.16 -20.24
C PRO A 135 -5.71 7.27 -20.42
N ALA A 136 -5.94 8.17 -21.37
CA ALA A 136 -5.04 9.28 -21.63
C ALA A 136 -5.10 10.30 -20.48
N GLY A 137 -3.93 10.73 -19.99
CA GLY A 137 -3.82 11.74 -18.93
C GLY A 137 -3.89 11.21 -17.51
N ASP A 138 -4.29 9.95 -17.30
CA ASP A 138 -4.38 9.35 -15.97
C ASP A 138 -3.06 8.67 -15.56
N ILE A 139 -2.66 8.88 -14.30
CA ILE A 139 -1.57 8.13 -13.66
C ILE A 139 -2.16 6.80 -13.18
N THR A 140 -1.87 5.73 -13.90
CA THR A 140 -2.41 4.39 -13.59
C THR A 140 -1.28 3.45 -13.22
N VAL A 141 -1.16 3.15 -11.93
CA VAL A 141 -0.06 2.34 -11.40
C VAL A 141 -0.56 1.25 -10.46
N LEU A 142 0.27 0.23 -10.25
CA LEU A 142 0.03 -0.84 -9.31
C LEU A 142 1.05 -0.75 -8.16
N ARG A 143 0.61 -0.26 -7.00
CA ARG A 143 1.49 -0.16 -5.82
C ARG A 143 1.50 -1.47 -5.05
N VAL A 144 2.68 -2.05 -4.87
CA VAL A 144 2.91 -3.21 -4.02
C VAL A 144 3.30 -2.74 -2.62
N GLY A 145 2.69 -3.34 -1.61
CA GLY A 145 2.89 -3.05 -0.19
C GLY A 145 2.07 -1.91 0.39
N SER A 146 0.95 -1.54 -0.25
CA SER A 146 0.15 -0.38 0.14
C SER A 146 -0.83 -0.61 1.31
N GLU A 147 -1.14 -1.86 1.66
CA GLU A 147 -2.16 -2.16 2.67
C GLU A 147 -1.56 -2.28 4.07
N THR A 148 -1.27 -1.14 4.71
CA THR A 148 -0.71 -1.10 6.06
C THR A 148 -1.66 -1.66 7.12
N SER A 149 -2.98 -1.62 6.88
CA SER A 149 -3.99 -2.05 7.85
C SER A 149 -4.05 -3.57 8.06
N CYS A 150 -3.62 -4.38 7.07
CA CYS A 150 -3.59 -5.84 7.18
C CYS A 150 -2.19 -6.41 7.48
N ALA A 151 -1.21 -5.56 7.79
CA ALA A 151 0.16 -5.98 8.04
C ALA A 151 0.27 -7.06 9.14
N THR A 152 -0.59 -6.99 10.16
CA THR A 152 -0.64 -7.96 11.27
C THR A 152 -1.93 -8.79 11.28
N ASP A 153 -2.78 -8.65 10.26
CA ASP A 153 -4.08 -9.32 10.20
C ASP A 153 -3.97 -10.67 9.49
N VAL A 154 -3.78 -11.74 10.27
CA VAL A 154 -3.68 -13.11 9.77
C VAL A 154 -4.96 -13.63 9.11
N SER A 155 -6.11 -12.96 9.30
CA SER A 155 -7.35 -13.31 8.61
C SER A 155 -7.37 -12.90 7.14
N ARG A 156 -6.39 -12.08 6.73
CA ARG A 156 -6.21 -11.58 5.36
C ARG A 156 -4.87 -12.07 4.77
N PRO A 157 -4.75 -13.36 4.42
CA PRO A 157 -3.48 -13.93 3.98
C PRO A 157 -2.98 -13.41 2.63
N THR A 158 -3.88 -12.91 1.76
CA THR A 158 -3.51 -12.32 0.46
C THR A 158 -3.26 -10.81 0.52
N CYS A 159 -3.00 -10.27 1.71
CA CYS A 159 -2.76 -8.85 1.96
C CYS A 159 -1.63 -8.30 1.07
N ASN A 160 -1.83 -7.13 0.49
CA ASN A 160 -0.78 -6.35 -0.19
C ASN A 160 -0.01 -5.52 0.84
N GLY A 161 0.50 -6.18 1.87
CA GLY A 161 1.06 -5.54 3.06
C GLY A 161 2.49 -4.98 2.86
N PRO A 162 2.94 -4.07 3.72
CA PRO A 162 4.24 -3.40 3.58
C PRO A 162 5.41 -4.40 3.51
N LEU A 163 6.31 -4.21 2.55
CA LEU A 163 7.44 -5.10 2.36
C LEU A 163 8.44 -4.98 3.52
N PRO A 164 8.99 -6.11 4.00
CA PRO A 164 9.71 -6.19 5.27
C PRO A 164 11.14 -5.61 5.24
N GLY A 165 11.72 -5.35 4.08
CA GLY A 165 13.10 -4.90 3.97
C GLY A 165 13.50 -4.43 2.56
N PRO A 166 14.79 -4.21 2.30
CA PRO A 166 15.26 -3.65 1.03
C PRO A 166 15.12 -4.60 -0.18
N GLY A 167 14.85 -5.88 0.03
CA GLY A 167 14.90 -6.90 -1.02
C GLY A 167 16.34 -7.37 -1.33
N PRO A 168 16.69 -7.68 -2.59
CA PRO A 168 15.90 -7.46 -3.80
C PRO A 168 14.69 -8.40 -3.94
N TYR A 169 13.60 -7.86 -4.48
CA TYR A 169 12.36 -8.57 -4.77
C TYR A 169 12.24 -8.89 -6.26
N ARG A 170 11.51 -9.95 -6.58
CA ARG A 170 10.97 -10.19 -7.92
C ARG A 170 9.48 -10.41 -7.86
N VAL A 171 8.83 -10.01 -8.93
CA VAL A 171 7.40 -10.21 -9.14
C VAL A 171 7.09 -10.81 -10.50
N LYS A 172 5.96 -11.52 -10.56
CA LYS A 172 5.28 -11.93 -11.80
C LYS A 172 3.77 -11.90 -11.60
N PHE A 173 3.02 -11.78 -12.68
CA PHE A 173 1.58 -11.99 -12.67
C PHE A 173 1.26 -13.43 -13.03
N LEU A 174 0.30 -14.01 -12.31
CA LEU A 174 -0.21 -15.35 -12.50
C LEU A 174 -1.74 -15.27 -12.62
N ALA A 175 -2.29 -15.77 -13.73
CA ALA A 175 -3.72 -15.84 -13.96
C ALA A 175 -4.23 -17.23 -13.55
N LEU A 176 -5.23 -17.27 -12.68
CA LEU A 176 -5.85 -18.48 -12.17
C LEU A 176 -7.34 -18.54 -12.56
N GLU A 177 -7.79 -19.64 -13.13
CA GLU A 177 -9.22 -19.94 -13.29
C GLU A 177 -9.63 -20.89 -12.15
N GLY A 178 -10.26 -20.34 -11.11
CA GLY A 178 -10.34 -21.02 -9.81
C GLY A 178 -8.95 -21.14 -9.20
N SER A 179 -8.52 -22.36 -8.88
CA SER A 179 -7.16 -22.66 -8.36
C SER A 179 -6.21 -23.19 -9.46
N VAL A 180 -6.66 -23.23 -10.72
CA VAL A 180 -5.88 -23.76 -11.85
C VAL A 180 -5.10 -22.64 -12.53
N PRO A 181 -3.76 -22.70 -12.61
CA PRO A 181 -2.98 -21.71 -13.34
C PRO A 181 -3.17 -21.86 -14.85
N VAL A 182 -3.55 -20.77 -15.52
CA VAL A 182 -3.84 -20.75 -16.96
C VAL A 182 -2.87 -19.88 -17.76
N ALA A 183 -2.29 -18.85 -17.15
CA ALA A 183 -1.26 -18.02 -17.78
C ALA A 183 -0.33 -17.36 -16.77
N GLU A 184 0.87 -17.01 -17.20
CA GLU A 184 1.83 -16.26 -16.39
C GLU A 184 2.68 -15.30 -17.21
N THR A 185 3.22 -14.28 -16.55
CA THR A 185 4.30 -13.45 -17.09
C THR A 185 5.66 -14.01 -16.68
N ALA A 186 6.71 -13.67 -17.41
CA ALA A 186 8.06 -13.88 -16.92
C ALA A 186 8.31 -13.05 -15.65
N TRP A 187 9.27 -13.49 -14.83
CA TRP A 187 9.73 -12.72 -13.68
C TRP A 187 10.32 -11.37 -14.12
N SER A 188 10.01 -10.33 -13.34
CA SER A 188 10.62 -9.00 -13.44
C SER A 188 12.13 -9.02 -13.19
N ALA A 189 12.78 -7.91 -13.52
CA ALA A 189 14.12 -7.62 -13.02
C ALA A 189 14.09 -7.46 -11.49
N PRO A 190 15.22 -7.71 -10.78
CA PRO A 190 15.29 -7.49 -9.34
C PRO A 190 14.95 -6.04 -8.95
N ILE A 191 14.10 -5.87 -7.95
CA ILE A 191 13.63 -4.57 -7.44
C ILE A 191 14.18 -4.37 -6.03
N THR A 192 15.01 -3.35 -5.83
CA THR A 192 15.55 -2.98 -4.53
C THR A 192 14.82 -1.76 -3.97
N LEU A 193 14.39 -1.85 -2.72
CA LEU A 193 13.74 -0.76 -2.00
C LEU A 193 14.74 0.20 -1.36
N ARG A 194 14.27 1.39 -0.99
CA ARG A 194 15.11 2.40 -0.37
C ARG A 194 15.43 2.02 1.07
N THR A 195 16.70 2.00 1.45
CA THR A 195 17.09 1.84 2.85
C THR A 195 17.10 3.20 3.54
N ALA A 196 16.45 3.29 4.71
CA ALA A 196 16.58 4.47 5.56
C ALA A 196 18.01 4.60 6.07
N LYS A 197 18.57 5.81 6.08
CA LYS A 197 19.85 6.04 6.77
C LYS A 197 19.65 5.83 8.26
N PRO A 198 20.49 5.03 8.93
CA PRO A 198 20.36 4.83 10.37
C PRO A 198 20.60 6.15 11.10
N LEU A 199 19.82 6.40 12.16
CA LEU A 199 19.77 7.69 12.85
C LEU A 199 21.15 8.17 13.35
N ASN A 200 22.01 7.23 13.76
CA ASN A 200 23.38 7.48 14.20
C ASN A 200 24.33 7.97 13.09
N THR A 201 23.94 7.86 11.82
CA THR A 201 24.69 8.38 10.66
C THR A 201 24.15 9.72 10.16
N ILE A 202 23.03 10.20 10.73
CA ILE A 202 22.51 11.52 10.43
C ILE A 202 23.35 12.52 11.23
N SER A 203 24.29 13.18 10.56
CA SER A 203 25.06 14.27 11.17
C SER A 203 24.11 15.39 11.60
N THR A 204 23.87 15.50 12.91
CA THR A 204 23.22 16.65 13.53
C THR A 204 24.07 17.92 13.44
N ALA A 205 25.34 17.78 13.04
CA ALA A 205 26.28 18.89 12.79
C ALA A 205 25.81 19.87 11.69
N GLY A 206 24.78 19.52 10.92
CA GLY A 206 24.13 20.38 9.93
C GLY A 206 22.91 21.15 10.46
N SER A 207 22.59 21.09 11.75
CA SER A 207 21.59 21.95 12.40
C SER A 207 22.13 23.39 12.56
N GLY A 208 22.80 23.93 11.54
CA GLY A 208 22.89 25.36 11.38
C GLY A 208 21.48 25.87 11.19
N HIS A 209 21.03 26.78 12.04
CA HIS A 209 19.69 27.39 12.01
C HIS A 209 19.18 27.50 10.57
N SER A 210 18.09 26.79 10.26
CA SER A 210 17.46 26.82 8.94
C SER A 210 17.40 28.28 8.49
N ALA A 211 17.83 28.57 7.27
CA ALA A 211 17.77 29.93 6.72
C ALA A 211 16.37 30.57 6.92
N GLY A 212 15.32 29.73 6.95
CA GLY A 212 13.97 30.14 7.31
C GLY A 212 13.83 30.64 8.76
N MET A 213 14.44 29.97 9.73
CA MET A 213 14.46 30.43 11.14
C MET A 213 15.18 31.78 11.26
N ILE A 214 16.34 31.94 10.61
CA ILE A 214 17.06 33.22 10.59
C ILE A 214 16.20 34.31 9.97
N ALA A 215 15.62 34.04 8.79
CA ALA A 215 14.73 34.99 8.10
C ALA A 215 13.51 35.38 8.95
N ILE A 216 12.84 34.41 9.59
CA ILE A 216 11.70 34.68 10.47
C ILE A 216 12.11 35.54 11.66
N THR A 217 13.22 35.20 12.34
CA THR A 217 13.70 36.00 13.49
C THR A 217 14.08 37.43 13.08
N ALA A 218 14.71 37.62 11.92
CA ALA A 218 15.05 38.94 11.39
C ALA A 218 13.79 39.76 11.07
N ILE A 219 12.80 39.16 10.37
CA ILE A 219 11.53 39.83 10.05
C ILE A 219 10.80 40.23 11.32
N LEU A 220 10.66 39.31 12.28
CA LEU A 220 9.99 39.60 13.56
C LEU A 220 10.71 40.67 14.36
N SER A 221 12.05 40.68 14.36
CA SER A 221 12.85 41.70 15.03
C SER A 221 12.65 43.09 14.40
N ILE A 222 12.63 43.17 13.07
CA ILE A 222 12.39 44.43 12.33
C ILE A 222 10.96 44.93 12.60
N LEU A 223 9.95 44.06 12.49
CA LEU A 223 8.56 44.43 12.74
C LEU A 223 8.35 44.91 14.19
N LEU A 224 8.98 44.25 15.16
CA LEU A 224 8.94 44.67 16.56
C LEU A 224 9.59 46.03 16.77
N ALA A 225 10.74 46.30 16.14
CA ALA A 225 11.41 47.59 16.21
C ALA A 225 10.54 48.72 15.62
N ILE A 226 9.89 48.47 14.46
CA ILE A 226 8.96 49.42 13.83
C ILE A 226 7.77 49.70 14.75
N LEU A 227 7.19 48.65 15.35
CA LEU A 227 6.07 48.77 16.28
C LEU A 227 6.44 49.61 17.51
N LEU A 228 7.61 49.35 18.10
CA LEU A 228 8.12 50.11 19.24
C LEU A 228 8.41 51.58 18.86
N ALA A 229 9.01 51.84 17.70
CA ALA A 229 9.25 53.18 17.22
C ALA A 229 7.95 53.96 17.01
N ALA A 230 6.93 53.32 16.43
CA ALA A 230 5.60 53.90 16.26
C ALA A 230 4.92 54.20 17.61
N LEU A 231 5.02 53.27 18.58
CA LEU A 231 4.50 53.48 19.93
C LEU A 231 5.18 54.67 20.61
N VAL A 232 6.51 54.77 20.52
CA VAL A 232 7.28 55.87 21.09
C VAL A 232 6.89 57.19 20.41
N ALA A 233 6.81 57.23 19.08
CA ALA A 233 6.38 58.41 18.34
C ALA A 233 4.95 58.84 18.72
N MET A 234 4.03 57.89 18.93
CA MET A 234 2.67 58.17 19.41
C MET A 234 2.67 58.74 20.83
N LEU A 235 3.49 58.22 21.74
CA LEU A 235 3.61 58.74 23.11
C LEU A 235 4.17 60.17 23.13
N PHE A 236 5.17 60.46 22.29
CA PHE A 236 5.71 61.81 22.15
C PHE A 236 4.73 62.76 21.45
N SER A 237 4.01 62.29 20.43
CA SER A 237 3.02 63.10 19.68
C SER A 237 1.77 63.37 20.53
N CYS A 238 1.30 62.42 21.32
CA CYS A 238 0.24 62.66 22.33
C CYS A 238 0.75 63.52 23.48
N GLY A 239 2.03 63.41 23.85
CA GLY A 239 2.65 64.30 24.84
C GLY A 239 2.79 65.75 24.36
N SER A 240 2.95 65.97 23.06
CA SER A 240 3.03 67.29 22.45
C SER A 240 1.68 67.90 22.07
N ASP A 241 0.70 67.10 21.62
CA ASP A 241 -0.60 67.59 21.13
C ASP A 241 -1.79 67.29 22.05
N SER A 242 -1.56 66.73 23.24
CA SER A 242 -2.58 66.61 24.28
C SER A 242 -2.11 67.12 25.65
N CYS A 243 -1.41 68.25 25.63
CA CYS A 243 -1.46 69.26 26.69
C CYS A 243 -1.39 70.66 26.06
N GLY A 244 -2.44 71.07 25.34
CA GLY A 244 -2.56 72.48 24.92
C GLY A 244 -3.67 72.82 23.95
N SER A 245 -4.89 73.02 24.47
CA SER A 245 -5.69 74.26 24.28
C SER A 245 -7.19 73.96 24.43
N SER A 246 -7.68 73.97 25.68
CA SER A 246 -8.94 74.68 25.91
C SER A 246 -8.61 76.15 25.74
N THR A 247 -9.07 76.75 24.64
CA THR A 247 -8.98 78.20 24.42
C THR A 247 -9.60 78.92 25.60
N PHE A 248 -8.75 79.41 26.50
CA PHE A 248 -9.10 80.33 27.57
C PHE A 248 -9.45 81.66 26.93
N SER A 249 -10.72 81.81 26.59
CA SER A 249 -11.32 83.10 26.29
C SER A 249 -11.10 84.00 27.51
N LYS A 250 -10.27 85.04 27.32
CA LYS A 250 -10.21 86.30 28.07
C LYS A 250 -11.27 86.43 29.20
N PRO A 251 -10.89 86.55 30.49
CA PRO A 251 -11.85 86.95 31.49
C PRO A 251 -12.15 88.42 31.24
N GLU A 252 -13.32 88.66 30.66
CA GLU A 252 -13.90 89.99 30.62
C GLU A 252 -14.14 90.43 32.06
N SER A 253 -13.80 91.69 32.32
CA SER A 253 -13.88 92.34 33.62
C SER A 253 -15.20 92.07 34.32
N VAL A 254 -15.10 91.63 35.56
CA VAL A 254 -16.20 91.51 36.52
C VAL A 254 -17.10 92.75 36.49
N SER A 255 -18.34 92.60 36.03
CA SER A 255 -19.45 93.48 36.41
C SER A 255 -20.33 92.73 37.41
N VAL A 256 -20.04 92.91 38.71
CA VAL A 256 -20.97 92.48 39.76
C VAL A 256 -22.24 93.32 39.63
N GLN A 257 -23.35 92.66 39.32
CA GLN A 257 -24.68 93.25 39.39
C GLN A 257 -24.94 93.69 40.84
N ARG A 258 -24.89 94.99 41.10
CA ARG A 258 -25.27 95.56 42.42
C ARG A 258 -26.78 95.38 42.59
N TYR A 259 -27.18 94.41 43.40
CA TYR A 259 -28.54 94.33 43.92
C TYR A 259 -28.72 95.42 44.98
N ASN A 260 -29.66 96.34 44.74
CA ASN A 260 -30.11 97.31 45.72
C ASN A 260 -30.94 96.58 46.78
N THR A 261 -30.39 96.45 47.99
CA THR A 261 -31.13 96.03 49.18
C THR A 261 -32.10 97.14 49.58
N HIS A 262 -33.39 96.96 49.32
CA HIS A 262 -34.42 97.79 49.92
C HIS A 262 -34.46 97.48 51.42
N HIS A 263 -34.02 98.43 52.25
CA HIS A 263 -34.21 98.34 53.69
C HIS A 263 -35.66 98.69 54.06
N VAL A 264 -36.29 97.71 54.71
CA VAL A 264 -37.06 97.78 55.97
C VAL A 264 -38.21 98.79 56.05
N TYR A 265 -39.43 98.27 56.23
CA TYR A 265 -40.35 98.84 57.20
C TYR A 265 -40.45 97.89 58.40
N ASP A 266 -39.97 98.37 59.54
CA ASP A 266 -40.42 97.92 60.85
C ASP A 266 -41.82 98.53 61.06
N GLN A 267 -42.81 97.69 61.38
CA GLN A 267 -43.97 98.18 62.13
C GLN A 267 -44.55 97.11 63.07
N ALA A 268 -44.21 97.33 64.34
CA ALA A 268 -44.90 97.08 65.61
C ALA A 268 -46.12 96.13 65.72
N ALA A 269 -45.91 95.07 66.52
CA ALA A 269 -46.65 94.60 67.70
C ALA A 269 -48.18 94.77 67.85
N ALA A 270 -48.86 93.63 68.10
CA ALA A 270 -50.02 93.39 69.01
C ALA A 270 -50.56 91.98 68.68
N ARG A 271 -51.05 91.07 69.53
CA ARG A 271 -51.50 90.91 70.94
C ARG A 271 -51.72 89.38 71.07
N LEU A 272 -51.53 88.65 72.17
CA LEU A 272 -52.05 88.71 73.54
C LEU A 272 -51.23 87.71 74.37
#